data_AF-A0A350JIM1-F1
#
_entry.id   AF-A0A350JIM1-F1
#
_cell.length_a   1.000
_cell.length_b   1.000
_cell.length_c   1.000
_cell.angle_alpha   90.00
_cell.angle_beta   90.00
_cell.angle_gamma   90.00
#
_symmetry.space_group_name_H-M   'P 1'
#
loop_
_entity.id
_entity.type
_entity.pdbx_description
1 polymer ?
#
loop_
_entity_poly.entity_id
_entity_poly.type
_entity_poly.pdbx_seq_one_letter_code
_entity_poly.pdbx_strand_id
1 'polypeptide(L)'
;MNYTNSHRFQTSVIVNVGEPIDFTEIQNKAFDDEKERVRAMTDLIYLRMSELVYYPEDSQHFDFIKDLKKLMVGVLDKELGLAEGNAAEEFKIRKRIVNEIEEIGLQNPQELKSLADRLHTYIADYQALGFRKYNPFEERAVNIMAKLFALFVGSPLFVLGAIYNGLPFLVTQRVYLKYFLPRVTKMDAQGQLNSAFAGSLGFSVGMAINLVWYILLWVVASLIMPAWVSFLITIALGYVSGRFAMVYYKWLIQAKKYFTWKLLAKRDVDAIETLLKEREQIIQGLLELRSKSK
;
A
#
# COMPACT_ATOMS: atom_id res chain seq x y z
N MET A 1 -14.77 4.07 -3.50
CA MET A 1 -13.94 3.94 -2.27
C MET A 1 -12.49 3.77 -2.68
N ASN A 2 -11.56 4.53 -2.12
CA ASN A 2 -10.13 4.47 -2.44
C ASN A 2 -9.35 3.96 -1.22
N TYR A 3 -8.68 2.82 -1.39
CA TYR A 3 -7.79 2.27 -0.37
C TYR A 3 -6.40 2.87 -0.53
N THR A 4 -5.76 3.28 0.58
CA THR A 4 -4.33 3.67 0.53
C THR A 4 -3.46 2.49 0.07
N ASN A 5 -3.84 1.25 0.43
CA ASN A 5 -3.27 0.02 -0.12
C ASN A 5 -4.25 -1.16 0.05
N SER A 6 -4.87 -1.62 -1.05
CA SER A 6 -5.87 -2.70 -1.07
C SER A 6 -5.35 -4.07 -0.62
N HIS A 7 -4.03 -4.28 -0.60
CA HIS A 7 -3.42 -5.56 -0.23
C HIS A 7 -2.87 -5.59 1.19
N ARG A 8 -3.13 -4.56 2.00
CA ARG A 8 -2.66 -4.47 3.39
C ARG A 8 -3.80 -4.27 4.37
N PHE A 9 -3.80 -5.10 5.42
CA PHE A 9 -4.68 -4.97 6.56
C PHE A 9 -4.38 -3.67 7.34
N GLN A 10 -5.42 -3.04 7.89
CA GLN A 10 -5.36 -1.75 8.61
C GLN A 10 -4.81 -0.58 7.77
N THR A 11 -5.33 -0.42 6.57
CA THR A 11 -5.07 0.77 5.74
C THR A 11 -6.24 1.73 5.79
N SER A 12 -5.95 3.02 5.63
CA SER A 12 -6.99 4.04 5.56
C SER A 12 -7.82 3.88 4.28
N VAL A 13 -9.12 4.11 4.40
CA VAL A 13 -10.08 4.11 3.30
C VAL A 13 -10.66 5.50 3.16
N ILE A 14 -10.57 6.05 1.96
CA ILE A 14 -11.24 7.31 1.61
C ILE A 14 -12.53 6.95 0.89
N VAL A 15 -13.65 7.41 1.43
CA VAL A 15 -14.96 7.26 0.80
C VAL A 15 -15.33 8.59 0.17
N ASN A 16 -15.33 8.63 -1.16
CA ASN A 16 -15.86 9.74 -1.92
C ASN A 16 -17.30 9.39 -2.32
N VAL A 17 -18.25 10.23 -1.93
CA VAL A 17 -19.64 10.14 -2.36
C VAL A 17 -19.83 11.21 -3.43
N GLY A 18 -20.23 10.81 -4.63
CA GLY A 18 -20.51 11.72 -5.73
C GLY A 18 -21.91 12.30 -5.65
N GLU A 19 -22.15 13.30 -6.49
CA GLU A 19 -23.49 13.85 -6.68
C GLU A 19 -24.45 12.80 -7.29
N PRO A 20 -25.76 12.92 -7.04
CA PRO A 20 -26.76 12.10 -7.71
C PRO A 20 -26.61 12.15 -9.24
N ILE A 21 -26.69 10.98 -9.88
CA ILE A 21 -26.57 10.88 -11.34
C ILE A 21 -27.92 11.23 -11.96
N ASP A 22 -27.93 12.25 -12.80
CA ASP A 22 -29.10 12.62 -13.59
C ASP A 22 -29.17 11.77 -14.87
N PHE A 23 -30.31 11.09 -15.05
CA PHE A 23 -30.59 10.25 -16.22
C PHE A 23 -31.56 10.90 -17.20
N THR A 24 -31.98 12.15 -16.98
CA THR A 24 -33.01 12.84 -17.76
C THR A 24 -32.71 12.83 -19.26
N GLU A 25 -31.46 13.07 -19.66
CA GLU A 25 -31.05 13.03 -21.07
C GLU A 25 -31.15 11.64 -21.71
N ILE A 26 -30.87 10.58 -20.95
CA ILE A 26 -30.99 9.20 -21.41
C ILE A 26 -32.48 8.80 -21.46
N GLN A 27 -33.29 9.26 -20.51
CA GLN A 27 -34.74 9.01 -20.55
C GLN A 27 -35.42 9.69 -21.74
N ASN A 28 -34.93 10.85 -22.16
CA ASN A 28 -35.48 11.61 -23.28
C ASN A 28 -34.94 11.16 -24.66
N LYS A 29 -33.90 10.34 -24.71
CA LYS A 29 -33.40 9.73 -25.95
C LYS A 29 -34.29 8.56 -26.38
N ALA A 30 -34.63 8.51 -27.66
CA ALA A 30 -35.23 7.33 -28.25
C ALA A 30 -34.16 6.23 -28.38
N PHE A 31 -34.43 5.06 -27.81
CA PHE A 31 -33.61 3.86 -27.97
C PHE A 31 -34.46 2.79 -28.66
N ASP A 32 -33.85 2.07 -29.60
CA ASP A 32 -34.53 1.01 -30.35
C ASP A 32 -34.71 -0.27 -29.50
N ASP A 33 -33.83 -0.50 -28.50
CA ASP A 33 -33.88 -1.63 -27.56
C ASP A 33 -33.67 -1.14 -26.10
N GLU A 34 -34.41 -1.74 -25.17
CA GLU A 34 -34.24 -1.55 -23.73
C GLU A 34 -32.83 -1.92 -23.26
N LYS A 35 -32.19 -2.90 -23.90
CA LYS A 35 -30.79 -3.25 -23.58
C LYS A 35 -29.82 -2.11 -23.87
N GLU A 36 -30.04 -1.33 -24.92
CA GLU A 36 -29.19 -0.18 -25.24
C GLU A 36 -29.36 0.94 -24.22
N ARG A 37 -30.60 1.18 -23.79
CA ARG A 37 -30.89 2.14 -22.70
C ARG A 37 -30.19 1.74 -21.40
N VAL A 38 -30.27 0.46 -21.01
CA VAL A 38 -29.59 -0.04 -19.80
C VAL A 38 -28.07 0.07 -19.91
N ARG A 39 -27.50 -0.21 -21.09
CA ARG A 39 -26.06 0.00 -21.34
C ARG A 39 -25.67 1.46 -21.19
N ALA A 40 -26.40 2.38 -21.83
CA ALA A 40 -26.13 3.81 -21.71
C ALA A 40 -26.21 4.33 -20.26
N MET A 41 -27.18 3.84 -19.47
CA MET A 41 -27.24 4.15 -18.03
C MET A 41 -26.06 3.58 -17.27
N THR A 42 -25.65 2.34 -17.59
CA THR A 42 -24.49 1.67 -16.98
C THR A 42 -23.20 2.41 -17.30
N ASP A 43 -23.03 2.87 -18.54
CA ASP A 43 -21.86 3.63 -18.99
C ASP A 43 -21.78 5.00 -18.30
N LEU A 44 -22.92 5.67 -18.11
CA LEU A 44 -22.98 6.92 -17.35
C LEU A 44 -22.63 6.70 -15.87
N ILE A 45 -23.14 5.62 -15.27
CA ILE A 45 -22.77 5.24 -13.89
C ILE A 45 -21.26 4.97 -13.82
N TYR A 46 -20.72 4.20 -14.77
CA TYR A 46 -19.29 3.90 -14.84
C TYR A 46 -18.45 5.18 -14.94
N LEU A 47 -18.81 6.10 -15.83
CA LEU A 47 -18.11 7.38 -16.00
C LEU A 47 -18.13 8.22 -14.71
N ARG A 48 -19.30 8.39 -14.09
CA ARG A 48 -19.42 9.17 -12.84
C ARG A 48 -18.69 8.51 -11.68
N MET A 49 -18.66 7.18 -11.64
CA MET A 49 -17.92 6.43 -10.62
C MET A 49 -16.41 6.50 -10.84
N SER A 50 -15.92 6.43 -12.08
CA SER A 50 -14.50 6.52 -12.40
C SER A 50 -13.92 7.88 -12.03
N GLU A 51 -14.70 8.96 -12.16
CA GLU A 51 -14.35 10.29 -11.66
C GLU A 51 -14.11 10.33 -10.13
N LEU A 52 -14.69 9.42 -9.36
CA LEU A 52 -14.55 9.38 -7.90
C LEU A 52 -13.38 8.50 -7.44
N VAL A 53 -12.74 7.77 -8.35
CA VAL A 53 -11.69 6.77 -8.07
C VAL A 53 -10.34 7.22 -8.65
N TYR A 54 -9.24 6.80 -8.01
CA TYR A 54 -7.86 7.18 -8.36
C TYR A 54 -7.20 6.28 -9.42
N TYR A 55 -7.94 5.42 -10.11
CA TYR A 55 -7.34 4.35 -10.90
C TYR A 55 -7.61 4.54 -12.39
N PRO A 56 -6.62 4.97 -13.18
CA PRO A 56 -6.71 4.82 -14.63
C PRO A 56 -6.61 3.32 -14.94
N GLU A 57 -7.76 2.68 -15.16
CA GLU A 57 -7.84 1.23 -15.44
C GLU A 57 -7.24 0.85 -16.80
N ASP A 58 -7.07 1.81 -17.72
CA ASP A 58 -6.79 1.54 -19.13
C ASP A 58 -5.68 2.40 -19.76
N SER A 59 -4.82 3.04 -18.96
CA SER A 59 -3.76 3.88 -19.54
C SER A 59 -2.53 3.08 -19.97
N GLN A 60 -2.05 3.31 -21.20
CA GLN A 60 -0.75 2.85 -21.70
C GLN A 60 0.42 3.30 -20.80
N HIS A 61 0.17 4.21 -19.86
CA HIS A 61 1.11 4.82 -18.93
C HIS A 61 0.92 4.38 -17.48
N PHE A 62 0.11 3.34 -17.21
CA PHE A 62 -0.19 2.87 -15.86
C PHE A 62 1.07 2.56 -15.03
N ASP A 63 2.03 1.84 -15.62
CA ASP A 63 3.28 1.51 -14.95
C ASP A 63 4.13 2.74 -14.67
N PHE A 64 4.14 3.71 -15.59
CA PHE A 64 4.82 4.99 -15.38
C PHE A 64 4.20 5.78 -14.22
N ILE A 65 2.87 5.93 -14.20
CA ILE A 65 2.14 6.63 -13.12
C ILE A 65 2.40 5.96 -11.76
N LYS A 66 2.41 4.64 -11.73
CA LYS A 66 2.70 3.84 -10.53
C LYS A 66 4.14 4.01 -10.04
N ASP A 67 5.10 4.00 -10.96
CA ASP A 67 6.53 4.18 -10.66
C ASP A 67 6.81 5.61 -10.21
N LEU A 68 6.17 6.56 -10.87
CA LEU A 68 6.27 7.96 -10.51
C LEU A 68 5.67 8.23 -9.12
N LYS A 69 4.54 7.61 -8.78
CA LYS A 69 3.99 7.67 -7.42
C LYS A 69 4.99 7.19 -6.37
N LYS A 70 5.86 6.22 -6.66
CA LYS A 70 6.91 5.79 -5.71
C LYS A 70 7.99 6.85 -5.53
N LEU A 71 8.32 7.59 -6.58
CA LEU A 71 9.32 8.67 -6.56
C LEU A 71 8.79 9.96 -5.92
N MET A 72 7.54 10.31 -6.24
CA MET A 72 6.94 11.63 -6.00
C MET A 72 6.41 11.86 -4.58
N VAL A 73 6.04 10.81 -3.83
CA VAL A 73 5.43 10.97 -2.49
C VAL A 73 6.31 11.79 -1.54
N GLY A 74 7.63 11.77 -1.69
CA GLY A 74 8.53 12.58 -0.85
C GLY A 74 8.80 14.01 -1.32
N VAL A 75 8.77 14.22 -2.63
CA VAL A 75 9.25 15.45 -3.29
C VAL A 75 8.11 16.45 -3.42
N LEU A 76 6.97 15.97 -3.89
CA LEU A 76 5.79 16.81 -4.06
C LEU A 76 5.17 17.23 -2.74
N ASP A 77 5.25 16.38 -1.71
CA ASP A 77 4.75 16.74 -0.38
C ASP A 77 5.45 17.99 0.17
N LYS A 78 6.75 18.15 -0.14
CA LYS A 78 7.54 19.33 0.24
C LYS A 78 7.37 20.51 -0.70
N GLU A 79 7.39 20.29 -2.01
CA GLU A 79 7.32 21.39 -3.00
C GLU A 79 5.91 21.97 -3.16
N LEU A 80 4.85 21.17 -2.96
CA LEU A 80 3.47 21.61 -3.07
C LEU A 80 2.88 22.11 -1.75
N GLY A 81 3.68 22.17 -0.67
CA GLY A 81 3.22 22.66 0.63
C GLY A 81 2.10 21.82 1.24
N LEU A 82 2.11 20.52 1.00
CA LEU A 82 1.11 19.61 1.54
C LEU A 82 1.25 19.55 3.06
N ALA A 83 0.28 20.13 3.77
CA ALA A 83 0.18 19.96 5.22
C ALA A 83 -0.14 18.48 5.52
N GLU A 84 0.74 17.81 6.26
CA GLU A 84 0.50 16.46 6.77
C GLU A 84 -0.86 16.43 7.51
N GLY A 85 -1.81 15.61 7.03
CA GLY A 85 -3.02 15.29 7.80
C GLY A 85 -4.38 15.36 7.07
N ASN A 86 -4.47 15.96 5.88
CA ASN A 86 -5.74 16.04 5.15
C ASN A 86 -5.80 15.06 3.95
N ALA A 87 -6.32 13.86 4.21
CA ALA A 87 -6.42 12.79 3.22
C ALA A 87 -7.22 13.19 1.95
N ALA A 88 -8.18 14.11 2.07
CA ALA A 88 -8.97 14.59 0.94
C ALA A 88 -8.19 15.54 0.02
N GLU A 89 -7.37 16.43 0.59
CA GLU A 89 -6.49 17.31 -0.18
C GLU A 89 -5.35 16.53 -0.84
N GLU A 90 -4.77 15.59 -0.10
CA GLU A 90 -3.78 14.65 -0.61
C GLU A 90 -4.34 13.87 -1.83
N PHE A 91 -5.60 13.40 -1.73
CA PHE A 91 -6.28 12.74 -2.84
C PHE A 91 -6.45 13.65 -4.06
N LYS A 92 -6.94 14.89 -3.87
CA LYS A 92 -7.13 15.85 -4.97
C LYS A 92 -5.82 16.16 -5.69
N ILE A 93 -4.74 16.35 -4.94
CA ILE A 93 -3.43 16.65 -5.51
C ILE A 93 -2.87 15.46 -6.27
N ARG A 94 -2.93 14.25 -5.69
CA ARG A 94 -2.54 13.01 -6.38
C ARG A 94 -3.30 12.82 -7.68
N LYS A 95 -4.62 13.04 -7.69
CA LYS A 95 -5.45 12.93 -8.90
C LYS A 95 -5.05 13.96 -9.95
N ARG A 96 -4.83 15.21 -9.54
CA ARG A 96 -4.38 16.28 -10.45
C ARG A 96 -3.08 15.91 -11.15
N ILE A 97 -2.09 15.39 -10.41
CA ILE A 97 -0.80 14.99 -10.97
C ILE A 97 -0.96 13.90 -12.03
N VAL A 98 -1.80 12.90 -11.79
CA VAL A 98 -2.05 11.83 -12.75
C VAL A 98 -2.66 12.39 -14.04
N ASN A 99 -3.69 13.22 -13.90
CA ASN A 99 -4.35 13.84 -15.05
C ASN A 99 -3.39 14.73 -15.85
N GLU A 100 -2.60 15.58 -15.17
CA GLU A 100 -1.60 16.43 -15.82
C GLU A 100 -0.60 15.60 -16.63
N ILE A 101 -0.23 14.40 -16.14
CA ILE A 101 0.72 13.52 -16.83
C ILE A 101 0.09 12.81 -18.02
N GLU A 102 -1.17 12.41 -17.92
CA GLU A 102 -1.89 11.85 -19.05
C GLU A 102 -2.04 12.90 -20.17
N GLU A 103 -2.34 14.15 -19.82
CA GLU A 103 -2.39 15.27 -20.76
C GLU A 103 -1.03 15.55 -21.40
N ILE A 104 0.06 15.59 -20.61
CA ILE A 104 1.43 15.71 -21.13
C ILE A 104 1.78 14.54 -22.05
N GLY A 105 1.32 13.33 -21.75
CA GLY A 105 1.54 12.14 -22.56
C GLY A 105 0.87 12.21 -23.93
N LEU A 106 -0.28 12.88 -24.03
CA LEU A 106 -0.96 13.15 -25.29
C LEU A 106 -0.22 14.24 -26.11
N GLN A 107 0.33 15.26 -25.45
CA GLN A 107 1.00 16.38 -26.11
C GLN A 107 2.44 16.07 -26.52
N ASN A 108 3.21 15.37 -25.67
CA ASN A 108 4.64 15.11 -25.82
C ASN A 108 5.00 13.63 -25.58
N PRO A 109 4.51 12.70 -26.43
CA PRO A 109 4.64 11.26 -26.17
C PRO A 109 6.09 10.75 -26.15
N GLN A 110 6.99 11.34 -26.94
CA GLN A 110 8.40 10.92 -26.99
C GLN A 110 9.18 11.35 -25.75
N GLU A 111 9.02 12.60 -25.29
CA GLU A 111 9.69 13.11 -24.09
C GLU A 111 9.19 12.36 -22.84
N LEU A 112 7.88 12.11 -22.74
CA LEU A 112 7.32 11.34 -21.63
C LEU A 112 7.83 9.89 -21.62
N LYS A 113 7.92 9.24 -22.79
CA LYS A 113 8.44 7.87 -22.90
C LYS A 113 9.90 7.80 -22.45
N SER A 114 10.74 8.74 -22.88
CA SER A 114 12.14 8.80 -22.45
C SER A 114 12.27 8.96 -20.94
N LEU A 115 11.46 9.85 -20.35
CA LEU A 115 11.43 10.04 -18.90
C LEU A 115 10.93 8.78 -18.17
N ALA A 116 9.95 8.07 -18.74
CA ALA A 116 9.44 6.83 -18.19
C ALA A 116 10.48 5.72 -18.18
N ASP A 117 11.24 5.57 -19.27
CA ASP A 117 12.31 4.56 -19.38
C ASP A 117 13.45 4.85 -18.37
N ARG A 118 13.83 6.12 -18.22
CA ARG A 118 14.81 6.56 -17.20
C ARG A 118 14.32 6.28 -15.79
N LEU A 119 13.06 6.61 -15.49
CA LEU A 119 12.45 6.34 -14.20
C LEU A 119 12.39 4.84 -13.88
N HIS A 120 12.05 4.03 -14.87
CA HIS A 120 12.01 2.58 -14.71
C HIS A 120 13.39 2.01 -14.40
N THR A 121 14.41 2.46 -15.14
CA THR A 121 15.83 2.10 -14.91
C THR A 121 16.29 2.53 -13.52
N TYR A 122 16.03 3.78 -13.14
CA TYR A 122 16.31 4.30 -11.80
C TYR A 122 15.69 3.42 -10.71
N ILE A 123 14.42 3.04 -10.86
CA ILE A 123 13.72 2.19 -9.89
C ILE A 123 14.32 0.77 -9.85
N ALA A 124 14.75 0.23 -10.99
CA ALA A 124 15.39 -1.07 -11.06
C ALA A 124 16.75 -1.05 -10.34
N ASP A 125 17.60 -0.07 -10.62
CA ASP A 125 18.91 0.10 -9.99
C ASP A 125 18.78 0.35 -8.49
N TYR A 126 17.83 1.21 -8.11
CA TYR A 126 17.47 1.46 -6.72
C TYR A 126 17.03 0.17 -6.00
N GLN A 127 16.21 -0.67 -6.64
CA GLN A 127 15.81 -1.94 -6.06
C GLN A 127 16.95 -2.97 -6.02
N ALA A 128 17.82 -3.00 -7.02
CA ALA A 128 18.98 -3.89 -7.10
C ALA A 128 19.98 -3.65 -5.96
N LEU A 129 20.14 -2.38 -5.57
CA LEU A 129 20.94 -1.99 -4.41
C LEU A 129 20.28 -2.29 -3.06
N GLY A 130 19.10 -2.92 -3.07
CA GLY A 130 18.40 -3.38 -1.88
C GLY A 130 17.43 -2.38 -1.27
N PHE A 131 17.14 -1.25 -1.94
CA PHE A 131 16.26 -0.20 -1.43
C PHE A 131 14.76 -0.49 -1.56
N ARG A 132 14.37 -1.75 -1.75
CA ARG A 132 12.98 -2.15 -1.94
C ARG A 132 12.11 -1.66 -0.76
N LYS A 133 11.23 -0.68 -1.04
CA LYS A 133 10.23 -0.12 -0.11
C LYS A 133 10.83 0.58 1.13
N TYR A 134 11.98 1.24 1.01
CA TYR A 134 12.52 2.07 2.10
C TYR A 134 13.30 3.23 1.53
N ASN A 135 12.81 4.44 1.80
CA ASN A 135 13.45 5.67 1.39
C ASN A 135 14.38 6.17 2.51
N PRO A 136 15.70 5.96 2.43
CA PRO A 136 16.63 6.43 3.46
C PRO A 136 16.75 7.96 3.52
N PHE A 137 16.32 8.68 2.48
CA PHE A 137 16.54 10.11 2.33
C PHE A 137 15.61 10.99 3.18
N GLU A 138 14.55 10.41 3.73
CA GLU A 138 13.54 11.14 4.50
C GLU A 138 13.64 10.91 6.02
N GLU A 139 14.45 9.94 6.46
CA GLU A 139 14.44 9.49 7.84
C GLU A 139 15.47 10.25 8.71
N ARG A 140 14.99 11.08 9.63
CA ARG A 140 15.83 11.88 10.54
C ARG A 140 16.59 10.99 11.52
N ALA A 141 17.87 11.29 11.78
CA ALA A 141 18.73 10.54 12.70
C ALA A 141 18.15 10.39 14.13
N VAL A 142 17.47 11.42 14.64
CA VAL A 142 16.80 11.41 15.95
C VAL A 142 15.73 10.31 16.05
N ASN A 143 15.00 10.06 14.95
CA ASN A 143 13.98 9.02 14.90
C ASN A 143 14.58 7.62 14.98
N ILE A 144 15.81 7.42 14.52
CA ILE A 144 16.48 6.12 14.57
C ILE A 144 16.99 5.82 15.99
N MET A 145 17.58 6.79 16.68
CA MET A 145 18.04 6.59 18.07
C MET A 145 16.87 6.28 19.00
N ALA A 146 15.75 7.00 18.85
CA ALA A 146 14.51 6.70 19.58
C ALA A 146 13.99 5.28 19.26
N LYS A 147 14.05 4.85 18.00
CA LYS A 147 13.67 3.47 17.61
C LYS A 147 14.60 2.43 18.21
N LEU A 148 15.92 2.64 18.23
CA LEU A 148 16.87 1.70 18.82
C LEU A 148 16.66 1.56 20.33
N PHE A 149 16.43 2.68 21.02
CA PHE A 149 16.06 2.68 22.43
C PHE A 149 14.73 1.95 22.68
N ALA A 150 13.70 2.26 21.88
CA ALA A 150 12.40 1.59 21.95
C ALA A 150 12.49 0.09 21.63
N LEU A 151 13.39 -0.32 20.74
CA LEU A 151 13.68 -1.73 20.49
C LEU A 151 14.29 -2.38 21.73
N PHE A 152 15.30 -1.76 22.35
CA PHE A 152 15.92 -2.32 23.55
C PHE A 152 14.91 -2.49 24.70
N VAL A 153 14.21 -1.41 25.06
CA VAL A 153 13.23 -1.40 26.18
C VAL A 153 11.99 -2.23 25.86
N GLY A 154 11.54 -2.23 24.61
CA GLY A 154 10.35 -2.96 24.16
C GLY A 154 10.57 -4.47 23.98
N SER A 155 11.81 -4.94 23.99
CA SER A 155 12.14 -6.33 23.69
C SER A 155 11.42 -7.37 24.57
N PRO A 156 11.21 -7.18 25.91
CA PRO A 156 10.50 -8.16 26.71
C PRO A 156 9.04 -8.30 26.31
N LEU A 157 8.35 -7.17 26.05
CA LEU A 157 6.96 -7.15 25.62
C LEU A 157 6.80 -7.72 24.21
N PHE A 158 7.78 -7.49 23.33
CA PHE A 158 7.84 -8.11 22.01
C PHE A 158 7.95 -9.63 22.11
N VAL A 159 8.84 -10.16 22.96
CA VAL A 159 9.01 -11.61 23.15
C VAL A 159 7.71 -12.23 23.66
N LEU A 160 7.04 -11.59 24.63
CA LEU A 160 5.72 -12.04 25.10
C LEU A 160 4.70 -12.08 23.96
N GLY A 161 4.58 -11.02 23.16
CA GLY A 161 3.65 -10.98 22.03
C GLY A 161 3.99 -11.99 20.93
N ALA A 162 5.27 -12.23 20.68
CA ALA A 162 5.77 -13.22 19.74
C ALA A 162 5.49 -14.66 20.23
N ILE A 163 5.56 -14.93 21.53
CA ILE A 163 5.15 -16.23 22.09
C ILE A 163 3.65 -16.40 21.99
N TYR A 164 2.87 -15.37 22.39
CA TYR A 164 1.41 -15.43 22.42
C TYR A 164 0.79 -15.56 21.02
N ASN A 165 1.35 -14.89 20.00
CA ASN A 165 0.75 -14.80 18.67
C ASN A 165 1.63 -15.36 17.54
N GLY A 166 2.91 -15.60 17.77
CA GLY A 166 3.84 -16.04 16.72
C GLY A 166 3.58 -17.48 16.29
N LEU A 167 3.27 -18.39 17.22
CA LEU A 167 2.94 -19.77 16.89
C LEU A 167 1.67 -19.86 16.01
N PRO A 168 0.50 -19.33 16.39
CA PRO A 168 -0.69 -19.39 15.54
C PRO A 168 -0.49 -18.63 14.22
N PHE A 169 0.31 -17.56 14.20
CA PHE A 169 0.68 -16.86 12.97
C PHE A 169 1.47 -17.75 12.01
N LEU A 170 2.53 -18.41 12.47
CA LEU A 170 3.35 -19.29 11.64
C LEU A 170 2.56 -20.51 11.15
N VAL A 171 1.72 -21.08 12.02
CA VAL A 171 0.82 -22.18 11.65
C VAL A 171 -0.17 -21.71 10.59
N THR A 172 -0.81 -20.56 10.79
CA THR A 172 -1.71 -19.95 9.79
C THR A 172 -1.02 -19.77 8.46
N GLN A 173 0.18 -19.17 8.46
CA GLN A 173 0.94 -18.91 7.24
C GLN A 173 1.23 -20.24 6.50
N ARG A 174 1.72 -21.26 7.21
CA ARG A 174 2.01 -22.56 6.59
C ARG A 174 0.75 -23.25 6.07
N VAL A 175 -0.31 -23.28 6.85
CA VAL A 175 -1.59 -23.91 6.48
C VAL A 175 -2.19 -23.21 5.26
N TYR A 176 -2.24 -21.89 5.28
CA TYR A 176 -2.75 -21.09 4.18
C TYR A 176 -1.94 -21.30 2.90
N LEU A 177 -0.61 -21.16 2.95
CA LEU A 177 0.26 -21.30 1.78
C LEU A 177 0.24 -22.72 1.19
N LYS A 178 0.15 -23.75 2.04
CA LYS A 178 0.22 -25.14 1.60
C LYS A 178 -1.12 -25.67 1.09
N TYR A 179 -2.23 -25.34 1.75
CA TYR A 179 -3.51 -26.00 1.51
C TYR A 179 -4.56 -25.11 0.83
N PHE A 180 -4.53 -23.81 1.06
CA PHE A 180 -5.58 -22.90 0.60
C PHE A 180 -5.14 -22.09 -0.62
N LEU A 181 -3.97 -21.44 -0.56
CA LEU A 181 -3.47 -20.58 -1.63
C LEU A 181 -3.45 -21.29 -3.00
N PRO A 182 -2.92 -22.52 -3.15
CA PRO A 182 -2.86 -23.20 -4.45
C PRO A 182 -4.23 -23.54 -5.05
N ARG A 183 -5.29 -23.54 -4.23
CA ARG A 183 -6.66 -23.81 -4.67
C ARG A 183 -7.38 -22.57 -5.16
N VAL A 184 -6.95 -21.39 -4.71
CA VAL A 184 -7.59 -20.10 -5.02
C VAL A 184 -6.81 -19.24 -6.01
N THR A 185 -5.55 -19.57 -6.28
CA THR A 185 -4.74 -18.92 -7.32
C THR A 185 -4.78 -19.67 -8.65
N LYS A 186 -5.67 -20.65 -8.81
CA LYS A 186 -5.96 -21.22 -10.14
C LYS A 186 -6.73 -20.18 -10.95
N MET A 187 -6.37 -20.01 -12.22
CA MET A 187 -7.15 -19.21 -13.15
C MET A 187 -8.57 -19.80 -13.21
N ASP A 188 -9.58 -18.94 -13.09
CA ASP A 188 -10.97 -19.34 -13.29
C ASP A 188 -11.25 -19.70 -14.75
N ALA A 189 -12.47 -20.15 -15.05
CA ALA A 189 -12.90 -20.48 -16.41
C ALA A 189 -12.89 -19.25 -17.36
N GLN A 190 -12.80 -18.03 -16.82
CA GLN A 190 -12.68 -16.78 -17.56
C GLN A 190 -11.21 -16.28 -17.66
N GLY A 191 -10.23 -17.06 -17.20
CA GLY A 191 -8.81 -16.72 -17.25
C GLY A 191 -8.36 -15.66 -16.22
N GLN A 192 -9.23 -15.29 -15.29
CA GLN A 192 -8.94 -14.26 -14.28
C GLN A 192 -8.45 -14.89 -12.97
N LEU A 193 -7.56 -14.17 -12.29
CA LEU A 193 -7.01 -14.58 -10.99
C LEU A 193 -7.80 -13.89 -9.88
N ASN A 194 -8.59 -14.62 -9.10
CA ASN A 194 -9.39 -14.04 -8.02
C ASN A 194 -8.54 -13.70 -6.77
N SER A 195 -7.66 -12.71 -6.94
CA SER A 195 -6.71 -12.27 -5.90
C SER A 195 -7.40 -11.69 -4.66
N ALA A 196 -8.58 -11.09 -4.82
CA ALA A 196 -9.40 -10.58 -3.72
C ALA A 196 -9.91 -11.73 -2.82
N PHE A 197 -10.35 -12.84 -3.42
CA PHE A 197 -10.79 -14.01 -2.66
C PHE A 197 -9.66 -14.65 -1.85
N ALA A 198 -8.44 -14.67 -2.39
CA ALA A 198 -7.28 -15.20 -1.67
C ALA A 198 -7.01 -14.45 -0.36
N GLY A 199 -7.14 -13.13 -0.34
CA GLY A 199 -6.95 -12.30 0.85
C GLY A 199 -7.99 -12.58 1.94
N SER A 200 -9.27 -12.56 1.57
CA SER A 200 -10.39 -12.85 2.49
C SER A 200 -10.29 -14.27 3.06
N LEU A 201 -9.94 -15.25 2.23
CA LEU A 201 -9.74 -16.63 2.69
C LEU A 201 -8.58 -16.75 3.68
N GLY A 202 -7.46 -16.06 3.42
CA GLY A 202 -6.32 -16.03 4.33
C GLY A 202 -6.68 -15.45 5.70
N PHE A 203 -7.49 -14.39 5.71
CA PHE A 203 -8.03 -13.81 6.94
C PHE A 203 -8.92 -14.80 7.70
N SER A 204 -9.87 -15.46 7.03
CA SER A 204 -10.76 -16.44 7.65
C SER A 204 -10.01 -17.64 8.24
N VAL A 205 -9.03 -18.19 7.51
CA VAL A 205 -8.17 -19.27 8.00
C VAL A 205 -7.39 -18.83 9.24
N GLY A 206 -6.81 -17.63 9.19
CA GLY A 206 -6.10 -17.05 10.33
C GLY A 206 -7.00 -16.84 11.54
N MET A 207 -8.22 -16.36 11.35
CA MET A 207 -9.19 -16.17 12.43
C MET A 207 -9.54 -17.50 13.10
N ALA A 208 -9.83 -18.55 12.31
CA ALA A 208 -10.17 -19.86 12.86
C ALA A 208 -9.02 -20.47 13.68
N ILE A 209 -7.79 -20.42 13.17
CA ILE A 209 -6.60 -20.95 13.88
C ILE A 209 -6.33 -20.15 15.16
N ASN A 210 -6.42 -18.81 15.10
CA ASN A 210 -6.24 -17.97 16.28
C ASN A 210 -7.34 -18.23 17.31
N LEU A 211 -8.60 -18.40 16.92
CA LEU A 211 -9.69 -18.70 17.85
C LEU A 211 -9.39 -19.98 18.66
N VAL A 212 -9.02 -21.06 17.98
CA VAL A 212 -8.63 -22.32 18.65
C VAL A 212 -7.43 -22.10 19.58
N TRP A 213 -6.42 -21.37 19.12
CA TRP A 213 -5.24 -21.08 19.92
C TRP A 213 -5.55 -20.29 21.19
N TYR A 214 -6.39 -19.25 21.10
CA TYR A 214 -6.78 -18.43 22.24
C TYR A 214 -7.65 -19.20 23.24
N ILE A 215 -8.50 -20.13 22.77
CA ILE A 215 -9.22 -21.06 23.64
C ILE A 215 -8.24 -21.96 24.40
N LEU A 216 -7.21 -22.50 23.72
CA LEU A 216 -6.18 -23.31 24.37
C LEU A 216 -5.41 -22.51 25.43
N LEU A 217 -4.99 -21.29 25.11
CA LEU A 217 -4.31 -20.41 26.06
C LEU A 217 -5.19 -20.08 27.27
N TRP A 218 -6.49 -19.84 27.05
CA TRP A 218 -7.44 -19.60 28.12
C TRP A 218 -7.58 -20.82 29.04
N VAL A 219 -7.69 -22.03 28.49
CA VAL A 219 -7.76 -23.28 29.25
C VAL A 219 -6.50 -23.47 30.10
N VAL A 220 -5.32 -23.26 29.50
CA VAL A 220 -4.04 -23.38 30.23
C VAL A 220 -3.92 -22.33 31.33
N ALA A 221 -4.30 -21.08 31.07
CA ALA A 221 -4.28 -20.02 32.08
C ALA A 221 -5.26 -20.32 33.24
N SER A 222 -6.39 -20.96 32.94
CA SER A 222 -7.42 -21.35 33.91
C SER A 222 -6.95 -22.44 34.89
N LEU A 223 -5.80 -23.07 34.64
CA LEU A 223 -5.17 -24.00 35.60
C LEU A 223 -4.53 -23.28 36.79
N ILE A 224 -4.24 -21.98 36.65
CA ILE A 224 -3.47 -21.20 37.63
C ILE A 224 -4.35 -20.14 38.31
N MET A 225 -5.39 -19.66 37.62
CA MET A 225 -6.29 -18.61 38.12
C MET A 225 -7.74 -18.87 37.70
N PRO A 226 -8.75 -18.24 38.35
CA PRO A 226 -10.15 -18.47 38.02
C PRO A 226 -10.44 -18.26 36.52
N ALA A 227 -11.29 -19.10 35.95
CA ALA A 227 -11.50 -19.15 34.49
C ALA A 227 -11.93 -17.80 33.89
N TRP A 228 -12.76 -17.03 34.59
CA TRP A 228 -13.18 -15.70 34.11
C TRP A 228 -12.05 -14.67 34.15
N VAL A 229 -11.15 -14.73 35.14
CA VAL A 229 -9.95 -13.87 35.21
C VAL A 229 -8.98 -14.25 34.10
N SER A 230 -8.74 -15.55 33.92
CA SER A 230 -7.91 -16.09 32.84
C SER A 230 -8.39 -15.61 31.48
N PHE A 231 -9.70 -15.65 31.24
CA PHE A 231 -10.30 -15.21 29.99
C PHE A 231 -9.98 -13.74 29.69
N LEU A 232 -10.22 -12.86 30.66
CA LEU A 232 -9.97 -11.43 30.51
C LEU A 232 -8.47 -11.14 30.29
N ILE A 233 -7.60 -11.79 31.06
CA ILE A 233 -6.15 -11.61 30.94
C ILE A 233 -5.63 -12.14 29.59
N THR A 234 -6.06 -13.33 29.15
CA THR A 234 -5.63 -13.92 27.87
C THR A 234 -6.02 -13.03 26.69
N ILE A 235 -7.23 -12.47 26.68
CA ILE A 235 -7.67 -11.55 25.62
C ILE A 235 -6.91 -10.22 25.68
N ALA A 236 -6.85 -9.58 26.85
CA ALA A 236 -6.20 -8.28 27.00
C ALA A 236 -4.70 -8.36 26.67
N LEU A 237 -4.00 -9.34 27.27
CA LEU A 237 -2.58 -9.52 27.07
C LEU A 237 -2.28 -9.96 25.64
N GLY A 238 -3.04 -10.90 25.08
CA GLY A 238 -2.84 -11.37 23.71
C GLY A 238 -3.03 -10.25 22.67
N TYR A 239 -4.08 -9.43 22.82
CA TYR A 239 -4.33 -8.30 21.93
C TYR A 239 -3.26 -7.21 22.05
N VAL A 240 -2.95 -6.75 23.27
CA VAL A 240 -1.98 -5.66 23.49
C VAL A 240 -0.58 -6.09 23.07
N SER A 241 -0.14 -7.28 23.48
CA SER A 241 1.18 -7.80 23.13
C SER A 241 1.30 -8.11 21.64
N GLY A 242 0.24 -8.62 20.99
CA GLY A 242 0.22 -8.87 19.56
C GLY A 242 0.30 -7.58 18.74
N ARG A 243 -0.48 -6.56 19.12
CA ARG A 243 -0.44 -5.24 18.47
C ARG A 243 0.93 -4.57 18.64
N PHE A 244 1.47 -4.62 19.86
CA PHE A 244 2.82 -4.14 20.12
C PHE A 244 3.86 -4.89 19.29
N ALA A 245 3.79 -6.22 19.22
CA ALA A 245 4.73 -7.03 18.47
C ALA A 245 4.75 -6.69 16.96
N MET A 246 3.58 -6.39 16.38
CA MET A 246 3.49 -5.92 14.98
C MET A 246 4.19 -4.58 14.76
N VAL A 247 4.00 -3.61 15.67
CA VAL A 247 4.64 -2.30 15.59
C VAL A 247 6.15 -2.44 15.80
N TYR A 248 6.56 -3.19 16.81
CA TYR A 248 7.95 -3.49 17.11
C TYR A 248 8.65 -4.18 15.94
N TYR A 249 8.00 -5.13 15.28
CA TYR A 249 8.52 -5.78 14.08
C TYR A 249 8.73 -4.80 12.92
N LYS A 250 7.84 -3.80 12.74
CA LYS A 250 8.06 -2.72 11.77
C LYS A 250 9.30 -1.90 12.11
N TRP A 251 9.51 -1.56 13.39
CA TRP A 251 10.71 -0.85 13.84
C TRP A 251 11.98 -1.67 13.62
N LEU A 252 11.96 -2.99 13.89
CA LEU A 252 13.08 -3.89 13.59
C LEU A 252 13.44 -3.88 12.10
N ILE A 253 12.43 -3.98 11.22
CA ILE A 253 12.66 -3.91 9.77
C ILE A 253 13.27 -2.56 9.38
N GLN A 254 12.72 -1.45 9.86
CA GLN A 254 13.23 -0.11 9.57
C GLN A 254 14.66 0.07 10.04
N ALA A 255 14.97 -0.33 11.27
CA ALA A 255 16.32 -0.28 11.83
C ALA A 255 17.30 -1.12 10.99
N LYS A 256 16.92 -2.35 10.63
CA LYS A 256 17.72 -3.20 9.73
C LYS A 256 18.01 -2.50 8.41
N LYS A 257 16.98 -1.94 7.77
CA LYS A 257 17.13 -1.21 6.49
C LYS A 257 18.01 0.02 6.61
N TYR A 258 17.91 0.76 7.72
CA TYR A 258 18.78 1.89 8.00
C TYR A 258 20.25 1.47 8.11
N PHE A 259 20.55 0.39 8.84
CA PHE A 259 21.93 -0.10 8.94
C PHE A 259 22.44 -0.64 7.60
N THR A 260 21.62 -1.38 6.85
CA THR A 260 21.96 -1.82 5.49
C THR A 260 22.26 -0.63 4.60
N TRP A 261 21.47 0.44 4.68
CA TRP A 261 21.74 1.71 3.98
C TRP A 261 23.09 2.31 4.38
N LYS A 262 23.35 2.49 5.68
CA LYS A 262 24.61 3.09 6.16
C LYS A 262 25.83 2.27 5.77
N LEU A 263 25.69 0.96 5.68
CA LEU A 263 26.74 0.07 5.19
C LEU A 263 26.95 0.25 3.68
N LEU A 264 25.87 0.25 2.89
CA LEU A 264 25.94 0.44 1.44
C LEU A 264 26.53 1.80 1.08
N ALA A 265 26.11 2.85 1.79
CA ALA A 265 26.58 4.21 1.60
C ALA A 265 28.03 4.47 1.99
N LYS A 266 28.65 3.54 2.72
CA LYS A 266 30.10 3.55 2.94
C LYS A 266 30.86 2.72 1.93
N ARG A 267 30.23 1.70 1.34
CA ARG A 267 30.88 0.74 0.44
C ARG A 267 30.86 1.19 -1.01
N ASP A 268 29.83 1.92 -1.42
CA ASP A 268 29.57 2.27 -2.81
C ASP A 268 29.03 3.71 -2.92
N VAL A 269 29.90 4.67 -2.60
CA VAL A 269 29.56 6.10 -2.55
C VAL A 269 29.18 6.59 -3.95
N ASP A 270 29.95 6.19 -4.97
CA ASP A 270 29.78 6.64 -6.35
C ASP A 270 28.44 6.17 -6.95
N ALA A 271 28.02 4.94 -6.68
CA ALA A 271 26.72 4.44 -7.14
C ALA A 271 25.55 5.22 -6.51
N ILE A 272 25.67 5.60 -5.23
CA ILE A 272 24.63 6.38 -4.55
C ILE A 272 24.59 7.81 -5.04
N GLU A 273 25.74 8.44 -5.24
CA GLU A 273 25.79 9.80 -5.77
C GLU A 273 25.20 9.85 -7.19
N THR A 274 25.52 8.86 -8.02
CA THR A 274 24.93 8.71 -9.36
C THR A 274 23.41 8.55 -9.29
N LEU A 275 22.91 7.69 -8.40
CA LEU A 275 21.47 7.52 -8.18
C LEU A 275 20.78 8.81 -7.71
N LEU A 276 21.41 9.56 -6.82
CA LEU A 276 20.86 10.81 -6.32
C LEU A 276 20.79 11.88 -7.41
N LYS A 277 21.84 11.97 -8.24
CA LYS A 277 21.86 12.85 -9.41
C LYS A 277 20.78 12.46 -10.42
N GLU A 278 20.65 11.17 -10.74
CA GLU A 278 19.61 10.70 -11.67
C GLU A 278 18.20 10.99 -11.14
N ARG A 279 17.97 10.81 -9.84
CA ARG A 279 16.72 11.20 -9.18
C ARG A 279 16.42 12.67 -9.37
N GLU A 280 17.39 13.55 -9.13
CA GLU A 280 17.23 14.99 -9.26
C GLU A 280 16.92 15.40 -10.70
N GLN A 281 17.62 14.80 -11.67
CA GLN A 281 17.38 15.05 -13.09
C GLN A 281 16.00 14.59 -13.56
N ILE A 282 15.51 13.44 -13.09
CA ILE A 282 14.16 12.96 -13.40
C ILE A 282 13.10 13.91 -12.85
N ILE A 283 13.30 14.40 -11.62
CA ILE A 283 12.39 15.38 -10.99
C ILE A 283 12.37 16.68 -11.78
N GLN A 284 13.55 17.22 -12.12
CA GLN A 284 13.67 18.45 -12.90
C GLN A 284 13.02 18.31 -14.28
N GLY A 285 13.29 17.21 -15.00
CA GLY A 285 12.68 16.95 -16.31
C GLY A 285 11.15 16.87 -16.25
N LEU A 286 10.59 16.31 -15.16
CA LEU A 286 9.15 16.28 -14.97
C LEU A 286 8.56 17.67 -14.68
N LEU A 287 9.25 18.48 -13.88
CA LEU A 287 8.84 19.86 -13.59
C LEU A 287 8.90 20.74 -14.85
N GLU A 288 9.92 20.55 -15.69
CA GLU A 288 10.05 21.26 -16.97
C GLU A 288 8.92 20.90 -17.94
N LEU A 289 8.61 19.60 -18.11
CA LEU A 289 7.48 19.15 -18.93
C LEU A 289 6.15 19.75 -18.45
N ARG A 290 5.96 19.80 -17.13
CA ARG A 290 4.79 20.42 -16.52
C ARG A 290 4.71 21.92 -16.78
N SER A 291 5.85 22.61 -16.84
CA SER A 291 5.89 24.05 -17.11
C SER A 291 5.55 24.37 -18.57
N LYS A 292 5.93 23.50 -19.52
CA LYS A 292 5.66 23.67 -20.96
C LYS A 292 4.20 23.41 -21.34
N SER A 293 3.44 22.69 -20.52
CA SER A 293 2.04 22.32 -20.78
C SER A 293 1.04 23.37 -20.26
N LYS A 294 1.50 24.36 -19.48
CA LYS A 294 0.70 25.52 -19.02
C LYS A 294 0.76 26.68 -20.02
#